data_AF-X0UEL2-F1
#
_entry.id   AF-X0UEL2-F1
#
_cell.length_a   1.000
_cell.length_b   1.000
_cell.length_c   1.000
_cell.angle_alpha   90.00
_cell.angle_beta   90.00
_cell.angle_gamma   90.00
#
_symmetry.space_group_name_H-M   'P 1'
#
loop_
_entity.id
_entity.type
_entity.pdbx_description
1 polymer ?
#
loop_
_entity_poly.entity_id
_entity_poly.type
_entity_poly.pdbx_seq_one_letter_code
_entity_poly.pdbx_strand_id
1 'polypeptide(L)'
;IAREALPTVARALNEFDVTALLPQVTSPTLVLRRRQTALPDDVARTLASRIPDARLALLEGTVGAPYLEDTEAVLQAIDEFLGEGEEAAAGAEAPAAGAFRTVLFTDVEGSTVLTQRLGDAKAREVLRAHERIVRDALKAHGGSEVKTMGDGFMASFSSATRALECAIAMQRAFAEHNETAEEAIRVRIGLNAGEPIAEEEDLFGTAVILAARIAAKAEGEEIVASDVVRQLVAGKGFLFSDRGDVALRGFEDPVRLYDVRWRD
;
A
#
# COMPACT_ATOMS: atom_id res chain seq x y z
N ILE A 1 32.37 29.84 -25.50
CA ILE A 1 31.66 29.75 -24.20
C ILE A 1 31.52 28.30 -23.74
N ALA A 2 30.97 27.36 -24.54
CA ALA A 2 30.82 25.96 -24.11
C ALA A 2 32.14 25.14 -23.98
N ARG A 3 33.21 25.52 -24.68
CA ARG A 3 34.47 24.74 -24.72
C ARG A 3 35.36 24.92 -23.47
N GLU A 4 35.17 26.00 -22.71
CA GLU A 4 35.85 26.27 -21.44
C GLU A 4 34.98 25.94 -20.21
N ALA A 5 33.67 25.78 -20.40
CA ALA A 5 32.74 25.48 -19.32
C ALA A 5 32.93 24.05 -18.75
N LEU A 6 33.10 23.04 -19.61
CA LEU A 6 33.29 21.66 -19.16
C LEU A 6 34.57 21.48 -18.32
N PRO A 7 35.75 21.96 -18.75
CA PRO A 7 36.97 21.89 -17.94
C PRO A 7 36.86 22.66 -16.62
N THR A 8 36.15 23.79 -16.62
CA THR A 8 35.94 24.61 -15.42
C THR A 8 35.01 23.92 -14.42
N VAL A 9 33.92 23.30 -14.89
CA VAL A 9 33.02 22.49 -14.04
C VAL A 9 33.74 21.25 -13.52
N ALA A 10 34.52 20.56 -14.36
CA ALA A 10 35.32 19.41 -13.92
C ALA A 10 36.39 19.80 -12.87
N ARG A 11 37.02 20.98 -13.01
CA ARG A 11 37.94 21.51 -12.01
C ARG A 11 37.22 21.89 -10.71
N ALA A 12 36.08 22.57 -10.79
CA ALA A 12 35.29 22.94 -9.62
C ALA A 12 34.77 21.72 -8.84
N LEU A 13 34.38 20.65 -9.54
CA LEU A 13 33.97 19.38 -8.93
C LEU A 13 35.15 18.64 -8.28
N ASN A 14 36.38 18.84 -8.76
CA ASN A 14 37.60 18.24 -8.17
C ASN A 14 38.18 19.06 -7.02
N GLU A 15 37.92 20.37 -6.95
CA GLU A 15 38.41 21.26 -5.88
C GLU A 15 37.52 21.24 -4.63
N PHE A 16 36.30 20.71 -4.73
CA PHE A 16 35.34 20.68 -3.63
C PHE A 16 35.52 19.43 -2.75
N ASP A 17 36.44 19.51 -1.80
CA ASP A 17 36.69 18.45 -0.82
C ASP A 17 35.83 18.62 0.44
N VAL A 18 34.83 17.75 0.59
CA VAL A 18 33.95 17.69 1.78
C VAL A 18 34.38 16.63 2.78
N THR A 19 35.57 16.02 2.62
CA THR A 19 36.02 14.89 3.44
C THR A 19 36.07 15.24 4.94
N ALA A 20 36.36 16.51 5.27
CA ALA A 20 36.36 17.00 6.65
C ALA A 20 34.94 17.09 7.27
N LEU A 21 33.89 17.11 6.45
CA LEU A 21 32.49 17.19 6.89
C LEU A 21 31.83 15.81 7.04
N LEU A 22 32.40 14.76 6.46
CA LEU A 22 31.84 13.40 6.51
C LEU A 22 31.56 12.89 7.94
N PRO A 23 32.42 13.17 8.96
CA PRO A 23 32.12 12.76 10.33
C PRO A 23 30.91 13.47 10.96
N GLN A 24 30.43 14.55 10.36
CA GLN A 24 29.27 15.32 10.85
C GLN A 24 27.93 14.73 10.37
N VAL A 25 27.97 13.77 9.44
CA VAL A 25 26.77 13.05 9.00
C VAL A 25 26.35 12.11 10.13
N THR A 26 25.18 12.37 10.71
CA THR A 26 24.65 11.64 11.88
C THR A 26 23.54 10.66 11.52
N SER A 27 23.04 10.70 10.28
CA SER A 27 22.08 9.73 9.77
C SER A 27 22.79 8.47 9.27
N PRO A 28 22.21 7.27 9.45
CA PRO A 28 22.65 6.08 8.75
C PRO A 28 22.83 6.38 7.26
N THR A 29 23.96 5.99 6.69
CA THR A 29 24.29 6.32 5.29
C THR A 29 24.66 5.09 4.45
N LEU A 30 24.00 4.91 3.31
CA LEU A 30 24.42 3.96 2.28
C LEU A 30 25.34 4.63 1.26
N VAL A 31 26.53 4.07 1.09
CA VAL A 31 27.46 4.42 0.02
C VAL A 31 27.34 3.37 -1.08
N LEU A 32 26.79 3.74 -2.23
CA LEU A 32 26.67 2.87 -3.40
C LEU A 32 27.85 3.11 -4.37
N ARG A 33 28.48 2.03 -4.84
CA ARG A 33 29.50 2.10 -5.88
C ARG A 33 29.36 0.96 -6.87
N ARG A 34 29.44 1.28 -8.16
CA ARG A 34 29.59 0.31 -9.25
C ARG A 34 31.06 -0.06 -9.46
N ARG A 35 31.34 -1.36 -9.60
CA ARG A 35 32.71 -1.92 -9.59
C ARG A 35 33.56 -1.55 -10.81
N GLN A 36 32.94 -1.30 -11.97
CA GLN A 36 33.64 -1.11 -13.23
C GLN A 36 33.61 0.38 -13.68
N THR A 37 33.48 1.30 -12.73
CA THR A 37 33.49 2.75 -13.00
C THR A 37 34.93 3.27 -13.11
N ALA A 38 35.10 4.41 -13.79
CA ALA A 38 36.40 5.08 -13.91
C ALA A 38 36.87 5.80 -12.62
N LEU A 39 36.11 5.72 -11.52
CA LEU A 39 36.48 6.35 -10.25
C LEU A 39 37.54 5.52 -9.51
N PRO A 40 38.53 6.14 -8.84
CA PRO A 40 39.53 5.41 -8.06
C PRO A 40 38.90 4.53 -6.97
N ASP A 41 39.41 3.31 -6.79
CA ASP A 41 38.83 2.25 -5.92
C ASP A 41 38.71 2.60 -4.44
N ASP A 42 39.51 3.55 -3.98
CA ASP A 42 39.60 3.99 -2.61
C ASP A 42 38.55 5.05 -2.24
N VAL A 43 37.96 5.77 -3.21
CA VAL A 43 37.03 6.89 -2.92
C VAL A 43 35.82 6.44 -2.11
N ALA A 44 35.10 5.40 -2.55
CA ALA A 44 33.90 4.94 -1.86
C ALA A 44 34.22 4.30 -0.50
N ARG A 45 35.37 3.64 -0.37
CA ARG A 45 35.86 3.09 0.90
C ARG A 45 36.23 4.21 1.88
N THR A 46 36.81 5.29 1.37
CA THR A 46 37.16 6.48 2.15
C THR A 46 35.91 7.19 2.64
N LEU A 47 34.88 7.31 1.80
CA LEU A 47 33.58 7.85 2.21
C LEU A 47 32.94 6.99 3.31
N ALA A 48 32.81 5.68 3.09
CA ALA A 48 32.18 4.78 4.05
C ALA A 48 32.95 4.65 5.38
N SER A 49 34.28 4.80 5.38
CA SER A 49 35.08 4.75 6.61
C SER A 49 35.07 6.03 7.44
N ARG A 50 34.66 7.17 6.85
CA ARG A 50 34.65 8.47 7.53
C ARG A 50 33.27 8.94 7.97
N ILE A 51 32.21 8.31 7.47
CA ILE A 51 30.83 8.56 7.91
C ILE A 51 30.49 7.53 9.01
N PRO A 52 30.07 7.97 10.21
CA PRO A 52 29.56 7.08 11.26
C PRO A 52 28.40 6.22 10.75
N ASP A 53 28.42 4.92 11.08
CA ASP A 53 27.37 3.96 10.70
C ASP A 53 27.10 3.84 9.19
N ALA A 54 28.09 4.17 8.35
CA ALA A 54 27.95 4.01 6.92
C ALA A 54 28.20 2.58 6.45
N ARG A 55 27.38 2.15 5.49
CA ARG A 55 27.50 0.86 4.80
C ARG A 55 27.93 1.08 3.36
N LEU A 56 28.90 0.32 2.87
CA LEU A 56 29.32 0.32 1.47
C LEU A 56 28.70 -0.87 0.74
N ALA A 57 27.92 -0.62 -0.32
CA ALA A 57 27.47 -1.65 -1.24
C ALA A 57 28.19 -1.52 -2.58
N LEU A 58 28.74 -2.65 -3.06
CA LEU A 58 29.43 -2.74 -4.34
C LEU A 58 28.55 -3.49 -5.34
N LEU A 59 28.15 -2.79 -6.40
CA LEU A 59 27.26 -3.32 -7.44
C LEU A 59 28.04 -3.56 -8.74
N GLU A 60 27.63 -4.54 -9.55
CA GLU A 60 28.25 -4.78 -10.86
C GLU A 60 27.84 -3.71 -11.88
N GLY A 61 28.72 -3.30 -12.79
CA GLY A 61 28.39 -2.32 -13.83
C GLY A 61 29.38 -1.17 -13.94
N THR A 62 29.19 -0.35 -14.98
CA THR A 62 30.18 0.60 -15.51
C THR A 62 29.80 2.07 -15.31
N VAL A 63 28.51 2.35 -15.12
CA VAL A 63 27.96 3.70 -14.99
C VAL A 63 27.64 3.98 -13.52
N GLY A 64 28.29 5.00 -12.94
CA GLY A 64 28.10 5.38 -11.54
C GLY A 64 26.76 6.07 -11.24
N ALA A 65 25.98 6.42 -12.26
CA ALA A 65 24.67 7.05 -12.08
C ALA A 65 23.60 5.97 -11.74
N PRO A 66 22.89 6.11 -10.61
CA PRO A 66 21.97 5.07 -10.11
C PRO A 66 20.85 4.65 -11.07
N TYR A 67 20.47 5.51 -12.01
CA TYR A 67 19.30 5.32 -12.89
C TYR A 67 19.65 4.91 -14.33
N LEU A 68 20.94 4.79 -14.66
CA LEU A 68 21.39 4.56 -16.03
C LEU A 68 21.73 3.09 -16.31
N GLU A 69 21.94 2.27 -15.27
CA GLU A 69 22.32 0.87 -15.40
C GLU A 69 21.82 0.06 -14.20
N ASP A 70 21.16 -1.08 -14.49
CA ASP A 70 20.74 -2.12 -13.53
C ASP A 70 20.08 -1.55 -12.25
N THR A 71 18.97 -0.85 -12.44
CA THR A 71 18.22 -0.16 -11.38
C THR A 71 17.74 -1.11 -10.28
N GLU A 72 17.45 -2.39 -10.60
CA GLU A 72 16.98 -3.38 -9.63
C GLU A 72 18.02 -3.65 -8.53
N ALA A 73 19.30 -3.83 -8.89
CA ALA A 73 20.37 -4.02 -7.91
C ALA A 73 20.60 -2.79 -7.01
N VAL A 74 20.31 -1.58 -7.52
CA VAL A 74 20.37 -0.33 -6.75
C VAL A 74 19.24 -0.30 -5.72
N LEU A 75 18.01 -0.60 -6.15
CA LEU A 75 16.83 -0.63 -5.29
C LEU A 75 17.01 -1.68 -4.19
N GLN A 76 17.45 -2.89 -4.53
CA GLN A 76 17.70 -3.95 -3.55
C GLN A 76 18.71 -3.53 -2.46
N ALA A 77 19.79 -2.84 -2.84
CA ALA A 77 20.78 -2.36 -1.89
C ALA A 77 20.25 -1.24 -0.99
N ILE A 78 19.31 -0.42 -1.49
CA ILE A 78 18.61 0.61 -0.72
C ILE A 78 17.65 -0.05 0.28
N ASP A 79 16.85 -1.02 -0.16
CA ASP A 79 15.88 -1.73 0.69
C ASP A 79 16.58 -2.47 1.84
N GLU A 80 17.68 -3.17 1.53
CA GLU A 80 18.51 -3.84 2.54
C GLU A 80 19.10 -2.85 3.56
N PHE A 81 19.47 -1.66 3.09
CA PHE A 81 20.07 -0.64 3.93
C PHE A 81 19.08 0.07 4.85
N LEU A 82 17.88 0.37 4.35
CA LEU A 82 16.84 1.04 5.12
C LEU A 82 16.26 0.13 6.22
N GLY A 83 16.64 -1.15 6.26
CA GLY A 83 16.07 -2.10 7.21
C GLY A 83 14.58 -2.33 6.97
N GLU A 84 14.08 -1.96 5.80
CA GLU A 84 12.69 -2.14 5.36
C GLU A 84 12.34 -3.63 5.14
N GLY A 85 13.25 -4.54 5.50
CA GLY A 85 13.01 -5.97 5.66
C GLY A 85 12.66 -6.45 7.07
N GLU A 86 12.86 -5.68 8.16
CA GLU A 86 12.68 -6.22 9.52
C GLU A 86 11.73 -5.45 10.47
N GLU A 87 11.43 -4.17 10.26
CA GLU A 87 10.48 -3.46 11.17
C GLU A 87 9.20 -2.91 10.50
N ALA A 88 9.15 -2.83 9.16
CA ALA A 88 7.91 -2.55 8.42
C ALA A 88 7.11 -3.82 8.04
N ALA A 89 7.73 -5.00 8.17
CA ALA A 89 7.18 -6.30 7.77
C ALA A 89 6.61 -7.13 8.94
N ALA A 90 6.40 -6.53 10.12
CA ALA A 90 5.62 -7.16 11.19
C ALA A 90 4.11 -7.07 10.89
N GLY A 91 3.66 -7.73 9.81
CA GLY A 91 2.23 -7.86 9.51
C GLY A 91 1.85 -8.44 8.16
N ALA A 92 2.73 -8.45 7.15
CA ALA A 92 2.38 -8.92 5.82
C ALA A 92 3.43 -9.90 5.28
N GLU A 93 3.20 -11.20 5.50
CA GLU A 93 3.76 -12.22 4.62
C GLU A 93 3.33 -11.89 3.19
N ALA A 94 4.30 -11.61 2.31
CA ALA A 94 4.09 -11.67 0.88
C ALA A 94 3.37 -13.01 0.57
N PRO A 95 2.18 -13.00 -0.02
CA PRO A 95 1.42 -14.22 -0.19
C PRO A 95 2.21 -15.18 -1.08
N ALA A 96 2.48 -16.39 -0.58
CA ALA A 96 2.78 -17.50 -1.47
C ALA A 96 1.64 -17.59 -2.51
N ALA A 97 1.98 -17.79 -3.77
CA ALA A 97 0.98 -17.91 -4.84
C ALA A 97 -0.10 -18.94 -4.45
N GLY A 98 -1.38 -18.53 -4.44
CA GLY A 98 -2.50 -19.38 -4.05
C GLY A 98 -2.76 -19.51 -2.55
N ALA A 99 -2.13 -18.70 -1.69
CA ALA A 99 -2.45 -18.69 -0.26
C ALA A 99 -3.87 -18.15 -0.01
N PHE A 100 -4.58 -18.76 0.94
CA PHE A 100 -5.88 -18.28 1.39
C PHE A 100 -5.81 -16.81 1.86
N ARG A 101 -6.73 -15.99 1.37
CA ARG A 101 -6.90 -14.59 1.74
C ARG A 101 -8.38 -14.21 1.81
N THR A 102 -8.69 -13.33 2.76
CA THR A 102 -9.94 -12.55 2.75
C THR A 102 -9.66 -11.22 2.08
N VAL A 103 -10.40 -10.93 1.02
CA VAL A 103 -10.27 -9.71 0.21
C VAL A 103 -11.40 -8.77 0.57
N LEU A 104 -11.06 -7.52 0.86
CA LEU A 104 -11.97 -6.45 1.21
C LEU A 104 -11.87 -5.35 0.15
N PHE A 105 -13.02 -4.92 -0.36
CA PHE A 105 -13.13 -3.74 -1.20
C PHE A 105 -13.92 -2.66 -0.49
N THR A 106 -13.44 -1.42 -0.56
CA THR A 106 -14.20 -0.23 -0.19
C THR A 106 -14.45 0.64 -1.40
N ASP A 107 -15.52 1.41 -1.37
CA ASP A 107 -15.84 2.42 -2.37
C ASP A 107 -16.69 3.54 -1.76
N VAL A 108 -16.44 4.80 -2.14
CA VAL A 108 -17.24 5.94 -1.65
C VAL A 108 -18.50 6.08 -2.49
N GLU A 109 -19.65 6.02 -1.83
CA GLU A 109 -20.93 6.20 -2.52
C GLU A 109 -21.05 7.62 -3.09
N GLY A 110 -21.32 7.70 -4.40
CA GLY A 110 -21.59 8.98 -5.06
C GLY A 110 -20.40 9.92 -5.18
N SER A 111 -19.16 9.42 -5.06
CA SER A 111 -17.93 10.22 -5.13
C SER A 111 -17.84 11.14 -6.35
N THR A 112 -18.24 10.66 -7.53
CA THR A 112 -18.23 11.45 -8.77
C THR A 112 -19.19 12.64 -8.67
N VAL A 113 -20.38 12.43 -8.08
CA VAL A 113 -21.38 13.48 -7.87
C VAL A 113 -20.88 14.48 -6.83
N LEU A 114 -20.23 13.99 -5.77
CA LEU A 114 -19.59 14.81 -4.75
C LEU A 114 -18.50 15.71 -5.37
N THR A 115 -17.64 15.17 -6.23
CA THR A 115 -16.61 15.95 -6.94
C THR A 115 -17.22 17.01 -7.85
N GLN A 116 -18.27 16.68 -8.61
CA GLN A 116 -18.95 17.66 -9.45
C GLN A 116 -19.58 18.80 -8.65
N ARG A 117 -20.13 18.51 -7.46
CA ARG A 117 -20.78 19.49 -6.60
C ARG A 117 -19.78 20.40 -5.88
N LEU A 118 -18.69 19.83 -5.36
CA LEU A 118 -17.75 20.54 -4.49
C LEU A 118 -16.53 21.10 -5.22
N GLY A 119 -16.25 20.61 -6.43
CA GLY A 119 -15.03 20.87 -7.16
C GLY A 119 -13.84 20.06 -6.63
N ASP A 120 -12.78 19.99 -7.44
CA ASP A 120 -11.66 19.06 -7.23
C ASP A 120 -10.93 19.26 -5.90
N ALA A 121 -10.73 20.52 -5.48
CA ALA A 121 -9.98 20.83 -4.26
C ALA A 121 -10.69 20.32 -3.00
N LYS A 122 -11.98 20.65 -2.84
CA LYS A 122 -12.76 20.24 -1.67
C LYS A 122 -13.08 18.75 -1.70
N ALA A 123 -13.32 18.18 -2.88
CA ALA A 123 -13.44 16.72 -3.04
C ALA A 123 -12.16 15.98 -2.64
N ARG A 124 -10.98 16.53 -2.97
CA ARG A 124 -9.71 15.92 -2.56
C ARG A 124 -9.54 15.91 -1.04
N GLU A 125 -9.98 16.94 -0.33
CA GLU A 125 -9.96 16.98 1.14
C GLU A 125 -10.82 15.87 1.75
N VAL A 126 -12.03 15.66 1.23
CA VAL A 126 -12.92 14.56 1.63
C VAL A 126 -12.23 13.21 1.37
N LEU A 127 -11.63 13.01 0.20
CA LEU A 127 -10.89 11.78 -0.11
C LEU A 127 -9.67 11.57 0.78
N ARG A 128 -8.97 12.63 1.22
CA ARG A 128 -7.86 12.49 2.18
C ARG A 128 -8.36 12.01 3.54
N ALA A 129 -9.51 12.51 4.00
CA ALA A 129 -10.12 12.03 5.23
C ALA A 129 -10.51 10.56 5.13
N HIS A 130 -11.11 10.16 4.00
CA HIS A 130 -11.41 8.77 3.68
C HIS A 130 -10.17 7.88 3.71
N GLU A 131 -9.14 8.23 2.94
CA GLU A 131 -7.89 7.46 2.87
C GLU A 131 -7.25 7.24 4.24
N ARG A 132 -7.23 8.28 5.09
CA ARG A 132 -6.69 8.20 6.44
C ARG A 132 -7.47 7.22 7.31
N ILE A 133 -8.80 7.34 7.35
CA ILE A 133 -9.66 6.46 8.14
C ILE A 133 -9.49 4.99 7.72
N VAL A 134 -9.44 4.72 6.42
CA VAL A 134 -9.22 3.36 5.89
C VAL A 134 -7.85 2.83 6.31
N ARG A 135 -6.77 3.59 6.09
CA ARG A 135 -5.40 3.14 6.43
C ARG A 135 -5.19 2.92 7.92
N ASP A 136 -5.77 3.77 8.77
CA ASP A 136 -5.72 3.61 10.22
C ASP A 136 -6.42 2.31 10.66
N ALA A 137 -7.59 2.00 10.09
CA ALA A 137 -8.31 0.76 10.35
C ALA A 137 -7.56 -0.48 9.81
N LEU A 138 -6.97 -0.40 8.61
CA LEU A 138 -6.17 -1.50 8.06
C LEU A 138 -4.97 -1.80 8.98
N LYS A 139 -4.24 -0.77 9.39
CA LYS A 139 -3.10 -0.89 10.30
C LYS A 139 -3.50 -1.50 11.65
N ALA A 140 -4.63 -1.06 12.23
CA ALA A 140 -5.08 -1.56 13.54
C ALA A 140 -5.52 -3.04 13.52
N HIS A 141 -5.96 -3.54 12.38
CA HIS A 141 -6.52 -4.89 12.25
C HIS A 141 -5.63 -5.87 11.46
N GLY A 142 -4.43 -5.45 11.05
CA GLY A 142 -3.48 -6.29 10.31
C GLY A 142 -3.92 -6.56 8.87
N GLY A 143 -4.52 -5.56 8.22
CA GLY A 143 -4.84 -5.59 6.81
C GLY A 143 -3.70 -5.03 5.95
N SER A 144 -3.46 -5.66 4.81
CA SER A 144 -2.53 -5.17 3.80
C SER A 144 -3.30 -4.41 2.72
N GLU A 145 -2.99 -3.13 2.54
CA GLU A 145 -3.43 -2.36 1.37
C GLU A 145 -2.78 -2.97 0.13
N VAL A 146 -3.59 -3.40 -0.84
CA VAL A 146 -3.11 -3.93 -2.12
C VAL A 146 -3.00 -2.78 -3.13
N LYS A 147 -4.08 -2.01 -3.27
CA LYS A 147 -4.11 -0.82 -4.13
C LYS A 147 -5.28 0.10 -3.83
N THR A 148 -5.13 1.35 -4.23
CA THR A 148 -6.19 2.37 -4.26
C THR A 148 -6.75 2.50 -5.68
N MET A 149 -8.08 2.62 -5.82
CA MET A 149 -8.81 2.75 -7.09
C MET A 149 -9.52 4.12 -7.17
N GLY A 150 -8.79 5.19 -6.84
CA GLY A 150 -9.35 6.55 -6.76
C GLY A 150 -10.00 6.79 -5.40
N ASP A 151 -11.28 6.48 -5.29
CA ASP A 151 -12.11 6.64 -4.09
C ASP A 151 -12.38 5.33 -3.34
N GLY A 152 -11.92 4.20 -3.88
CA GLY A 152 -12.01 2.88 -3.25
C GLY A 152 -10.66 2.27 -2.90
N PHE A 153 -10.67 1.31 -1.97
CA PHE A 153 -9.50 0.52 -1.59
C PHE A 153 -9.73 -0.96 -1.90
N MET A 154 -8.64 -1.62 -2.25
CA MET A 154 -8.53 -3.07 -2.21
C MET A 154 -7.54 -3.43 -1.12
N ALA A 155 -7.98 -4.26 -0.17
CA ALA A 155 -7.16 -4.75 0.92
C ALA A 155 -7.28 -6.27 1.07
N SER A 156 -6.28 -6.88 1.68
CA SER A 156 -6.27 -8.32 1.95
C SER A 156 -5.90 -8.64 3.39
N PHE A 157 -6.40 -9.77 3.88
CA PHE A 157 -6.19 -10.27 5.22
C PHE A 157 -5.95 -11.78 5.18
N SER A 158 -5.09 -12.28 6.06
CA SER A 158 -4.96 -13.72 6.31
C SER A 158 -6.10 -14.30 7.17
N SER A 159 -6.95 -13.44 7.76
CA SER A 159 -8.04 -13.82 8.65
C SER A 159 -9.36 -13.12 8.30
N ALA A 160 -10.42 -13.90 8.10
CA ALA A 160 -11.77 -13.37 7.86
C ALA A 160 -12.33 -12.62 9.08
N THR A 161 -11.95 -13.04 10.29
CA THR A 161 -12.33 -12.34 11.53
C THR A 161 -11.72 -10.94 11.56
N ARG A 162 -10.42 -10.82 11.27
CA ARG A 162 -9.73 -9.52 11.22
C ARG A 162 -10.30 -8.60 10.15
N ALA A 163 -10.62 -9.14 8.97
CA ALA A 163 -11.24 -8.38 7.89
C ALA A 163 -12.60 -7.80 8.28
N LEU A 164 -13.45 -8.57 8.98
CA LEU A 164 -14.74 -8.09 9.45
C LEU A 164 -14.62 -7.08 10.60
N GLU A 165 -13.73 -7.32 11.56
CA GLU A 165 -13.42 -6.34 12.61
C GLU A 165 -12.99 -5.01 11.99
N CYS A 166 -12.12 -5.06 10.98
CA CYS A 166 -11.66 -3.89 10.24
C CYS A 166 -12.81 -3.19 9.52
N ALA A 167 -13.66 -3.92 8.79
CA ALA A 167 -14.82 -3.35 8.11
C ALA A 167 -15.80 -2.65 9.07
N ILE A 168 -16.07 -3.26 10.23
CA ILE A 168 -16.91 -2.67 11.27
C ILE A 168 -16.25 -1.42 11.86
N ALA A 169 -14.95 -1.47 12.14
CA ALA A 169 -14.19 -0.32 12.64
C ALA A 169 -14.19 0.85 11.64
N MET A 170 -14.05 0.57 10.34
CA MET A 170 -14.17 1.57 9.28
C MET A 170 -15.53 2.25 9.31
N GLN A 171 -16.64 1.49 9.31
CA GLN A 171 -17.98 2.09 9.33
C GLN A 171 -18.22 2.94 10.58
N ARG A 172 -17.73 2.51 11.75
CA ARG A 172 -17.81 3.29 12.99
C ARG A 172 -17.00 4.58 12.92
N ALA A 173 -15.78 4.52 12.41
CA ALA A 173 -14.93 5.69 12.25
C ALA A 173 -15.51 6.69 11.23
N PHE A 174 -16.13 6.20 10.15
CA PHE A 174 -16.88 7.07 9.23
C PHE A 174 -18.10 7.70 9.88
N ALA A 175 -18.86 6.94 10.69
CA ALA A 175 -19.98 7.49 11.43
C ALA A 175 -19.55 8.63 12.35
N GLU A 176 -18.49 8.41 13.15
CA GLU A 176 -17.91 9.43 14.05
C GLU A 176 -17.40 10.65 13.27
N HIS A 177 -16.69 10.44 12.16
CA HIS A 177 -16.24 11.54 11.31
C HIS A 177 -17.41 12.39 10.79
N ASN A 178 -18.49 11.72 10.35
CA ASN A 178 -19.66 12.37 9.76
C ASN A 178 -20.50 13.15 10.78
N GLU A 179 -20.32 12.97 12.09
CA GLU A 179 -21.00 13.78 13.11
C GLU A 179 -20.60 15.25 13.06
N THR A 180 -19.36 15.53 12.63
CA THR A 180 -18.79 16.90 12.61
C THR A 180 -18.34 17.36 11.22
N ALA A 181 -18.32 16.47 10.24
CA ALA A 181 -17.95 16.80 8.87
C ALA A 181 -19.05 17.63 8.18
N GLU A 182 -18.64 18.59 7.36
CA GLU A 182 -19.54 19.34 6.48
C GLU A 182 -20.12 18.43 5.38
N GLU A 183 -19.35 17.43 4.95
CA GLU A 183 -19.68 16.50 3.88
C GLU A 183 -19.54 15.07 4.40
N ALA A 184 -20.66 14.36 4.47
CA ALA A 184 -20.68 12.99 4.97
C ALA A 184 -20.05 12.02 3.96
N ILE A 185 -19.14 11.17 4.45
CA ILE A 185 -18.50 10.10 3.69
C ILE A 185 -19.28 8.81 3.94
N ARG A 186 -19.99 8.32 2.92
CA ARG A 186 -20.73 7.05 2.99
C ARG A 186 -19.97 6.00 2.21
N VAL A 187 -19.47 4.99 2.90
CA VAL A 187 -18.61 3.96 2.29
C VAL A 187 -19.36 2.64 2.17
N ARG A 188 -19.19 2.01 1.01
CA ARG A 188 -19.64 0.66 0.69
C ARG A 188 -18.50 -0.30 0.96
N ILE A 189 -18.75 -1.40 1.68
CA ILE A 189 -17.72 -2.41 1.94
C ILE A 189 -18.20 -3.78 1.47
N GLY A 190 -17.36 -4.49 0.71
CA GLY A 190 -17.59 -5.85 0.25
C GLY A 190 -16.47 -6.80 0.63
N LEU A 191 -16.81 -7.99 1.10
CA LEU A 191 -15.85 -9.02 1.48
C LEU A 191 -16.11 -10.35 0.78
N ASN A 192 -15.02 -10.98 0.33
CA ASN A 192 -15.00 -12.39 -0.04
C ASN A 192 -13.72 -13.06 0.46
N ALA A 193 -13.70 -14.38 0.54
CA ALA A 193 -12.49 -15.13 0.85
C ALA A 193 -12.25 -16.26 -0.16
N GLY A 194 -10.99 -16.62 -0.35
CA GLY A 194 -10.57 -17.67 -1.28
C GLY A 194 -9.06 -17.67 -1.46
N GLU A 195 -8.60 -18.25 -2.56
CA GLU A 195 -7.17 -18.37 -2.90
C GLU A 195 -6.88 -17.52 -4.14
N PRO A 196 -6.61 -16.22 -3.99
CA PRO A 196 -6.21 -15.38 -5.11
C PRO A 196 -4.82 -15.76 -5.62
N ILE A 197 -4.55 -15.41 -6.88
CA ILE A 197 -3.21 -15.48 -7.45
C ILE A 197 -2.47 -14.23 -6.99
N ALA A 198 -1.34 -14.41 -6.31
CA ALA A 198 -0.46 -13.33 -5.88
C ALA A 198 0.66 -13.16 -6.91
N GLU A 199 0.80 -11.94 -7.42
CA GLU A 199 1.89 -11.54 -8.32
C GLU A 199 2.45 -10.21 -7.81
N GLU A 200 3.73 -10.21 -7.43
CA GLU A 200 4.39 -9.06 -6.80
C GLU A 200 3.61 -8.56 -5.58
N GLU A 201 3.03 -7.36 -5.67
CA GLU A 201 2.24 -6.71 -4.61
C GLU A 201 0.74 -6.67 -4.94
N ASP A 202 0.28 -7.39 -5.96
CA ASP A 202 -1.12 -7.41 -6.40
C ASP A 202 -1.78 -8.79 -6.22
N LEU A 203 -3.12 -8.80 -6.22
CA LEU A 203 -3.93 -10.01 -6.13
C LEU A 203 -4.91 -10.09 -7.30
N PHE A 204 -5.00 -11.27 -7.89
CA PHE A 204 -5.84 -11.56 -9.04
C PHE A 204 -6.70 -12.80 -8.85
N GLY A 205 -7.61 -12.99 -9.81
CA GLY A 205 -8.44 -14.18 -9.91
C GLY A 205 -9.85 -14.02 -9.35
N THR A 206 -10.59 -15.12 -9.37
CA THR A 206 -12.03 -15.15 -9.11
C THR A 206 -12.39 -14.64 -7.71
N ALA A 207 -11.55 -14.91 -6.70
CA ALA A 207 -11.80 -14.45 -5.33
C ALA A 207 -11.82 -12.92 -5.21
N VAL A 208 -10.91 -12.23 -5.92
CA VAL A 208 -10.80 -10.77 -5.97
C VAL A 208 -11.97 -10.17 -6.75
N ILE A 209 -12.26 -10.72 -7.94
CA ILE A 209 -13.36 -10.26 -8.78
C ILE A 209 -14.69 -10.39 -8.01
N LEU A 210 -14.90 -11.50 -7.31
CA LEU A 210 -16.10 -11.71 -6.51
C LEU A 210 -16.22 -10.66 -5.40
N ALA A 211 -15.15 -10.39 -4.65
CA ALA A 211 -15.14 -9.36 -3.60
C ALA A 211 -15.55 -7.98 -4.16
N ALA A 212 -14.99 -7.58 -5.31
CA ALA A 212 -15.34 -6.32 -5.97
C ALA A 212 -16.82 -6.28 -6.41
N ARG A 213 -17.37 -7.40 -6.90
CA ARG A 213 -18.79 -7.49 -7.26
C ARG A 213 -19.71 -7.44 -6.05
N ILE A 214 -19.27 -7.99 -4.92
CA ILE A 214 -20.01 -7.92 -3.65
C ILE A 214 -20.02 -6.48 -3.13
N ALA A 215 -18.89 -5.78 -3.14
CA ALA A 215 -18.84 -4.37 -2.75
C ALA A 215 -19.78 -3.49 -3.60
N ALA A 216 -19.86 -3.77 -4.90
CA ALA A 216 -20.77 -3.09 -5.81
C ALA A 216 -22.28 -3.37 -5.54
N LYS A 217 -22.61 -4.34 -4.68
CA LYS A 217 -23.99 -4.62 -4.21
C LYS A 217 -24.31 -3.98 -2.86
N ALA A 218 -23.33 -3.38 -2.20
CA ALA A 218 -23.55 -2.61 -0.99
C ALA A 218 -24.06 -1.20 -1.32
N GLU A 219 -24.87 -0.63 -0.44
CA GLU A 219 -25.20 0.79 -0.37
C GLU A 219 -24.24 1.50 0.61
N GLY A 220 -24.18 2.83 0.54
CA GLY A 220 -23.35 3.60 1.47
C GLY A 220 -23.74 3.31 2.93
N GLU A 221 -22.73 3.06 3.77
CA GLU A 221 -22.86 2.61 5.17
C GLU A 221 -23.15 1.11 5.35
N GLU A 222 -23.06 0.30 4.29
CA GLU A 222 -23.24 -1.15 4.38
C GLU A 222 -21.94 -1.93 4.32
N ILE A 223 -21.97 -3.11 4.92
CA ILE A 223 -20.93 -4.13 4.82
C ILE A 223 -21.60 -5.40 4.30
N VAL A 224 -21.18 -5.87 3.14
CA VAL A 224 -21.73 -7.07 2.50
C VAL A 224 -20.64 -8.14 2.40
N ALA A 225 -20.96 -9.36 2.78
CA ALA A 225 -20.03 -10.48 2.78
C ALA A 225 -20.59 -11.69 2.02
N SER A 226 -19.72 -12.49 1.42
CA SER A 226 -20.08 -13.80 0.87
C SER A 226 -20.39 -14.82 1.97
N ASP A 227 -21.11 -15.91 1.63
CA ASP A 227 -21.31 -17.02 2.58
C ASP A 227 -19.99 -17.59 3.10
N VAL A 228 -18.95 -17.67 2.26
CA VAL A 228 -17.62 -18.17 2.67
C VAL A 228 -17.09 -17.38 3.87
N VAL A 229 -17.14 -16.05 3.81
CA VAL A 229 -16.70 -15.18 4.92
C VAL A 229 -17.55 -15.44 6.17
N ARG A 230 -18.88 -15.53 6.03
CA ARG A 230 -19.79 -15.81 7.15
C ARG A 230 -19.48 -17.15 7.84
N GLN A 231 -19.23 -18.21 7.06
CA GLN A 231 -18.92 -19.54 7.59
C GLN A 231 -17.59 -19.55 8.33
N LEU A 232 -16.57 -18.87 7.81
CA LEU A 232 -15.25 -18.80 8.44
C LEU A 232 -15.25 -18.10 9.80
N VAL A 233 -16.22 -17.22 10.05
CA VAL A 233 -16.37 -16.50 11.32
C VAL A 233 -17.51 -17.01 12.18
N ALA A 234 -18.08 -18.18 11.85
CA ALA A 234 -19.14 -18.77 12.63
C ALA A 234 -18.73 -18.92 14.11
N GLY A 235 -19.61 -18.50 15.02
CA GLY A 235 -19.37 -18.52 16.47
C GLY A 235 -18.48 -17.39 17.01
N LYS A 236 -18.06 -16.42 16.19
CA LYS A 236 -17.27 -15.25 16.63
C LYS A 236 -18.10 -14.04 17.10
N GLY A 237 -19.43 -14.17 17.12
CA GLY A 237 -20.33 -13.12 17.62
C GLY A 237 -20.72 -12.05 16.61
N PHE A 238 -20.31 -12.16 15.33
CA PHE A 238 -20.79 -11.27 14.28
C PHE A 238 -22.25 -11.56 13.94
N LEU A 239 -23.02 -10.49 13.70
CA LEU A 239 -24.42 -10.55 13.35
C LEU A 239 -24.59 -10.35 11.85
N PHE A 240 -25.31 -11.28 11.21
CA PHE A 240 -25.57 -11.26 9.78
C PHE A 240 -27.07 -11.19 9.49
N SER A 241 -27.45 -10.49 8.42
CA SER A 241 -28.77 -10.60 7.81
C SER A 241 -28.64 -11.17 6.41
N ASP A 242 -29.44 -12.19 6.10
CA ASP A 242 -29.39 -12.89 4.82
C ASP A 242 -30.00 -12.03 3.71
N ARG A 243 -29.24 -11.83 2.61
CA ARG A 243 -29.71 -11.15 1.39
C ARG A 243 -30.21 -12.11 0.32
N GLY A 244 -30.12 -13.42 0.57
CA GLY A 244 -30.43 -14.45 -0.39
C GLY A 244 -29.41 -14.54 -1.52
N ASP A 245 -29.81 -15.25 -2.57
CA ASP A 245 -28.97 -15.54 -3.73
C ASP A 245 -29.02 -14.38 -4.73
N VAL A 246 -27.86 -13.79 -5.02
CA VAL A 246 -27.72 -12.61 -5.88
C VAL A 246 -26.94 -12.97 -7.13
N ALA A 247 -27.52 -12.69 -8.30
CA ALA A 247 -26.81 -12.80 -9.57
C ALA A 247 -25.73 -11.70 -9.68
N LEU A 248 -24.48 -12.13 -9.86
CA LEU A 248 -23.33 -11.24 -10.03
C LEU A 248 -22.81 -11.33 -11.47
N ARG A 249 -22.52 -10.19 -12.08
CA ARG A 249 -22.03 -10.13 -13.46
C ARG A 249 -20.72 -10.93 -13.58
N GLY A 250 -20.70 -11.90 -14.48
CA GLY A 250 -19.53 -12.75 -14.75
C GLY A 250 -19.49 -14.05 -13.95
N PHE A 251 -20.51 -14.33 -13.16
CA PHE A 251 -20.68 -15.60 -12.44
C PHE A 251 -21.92 -16.32 -12.99
N GLU A 252 -21.77 -17.61 -13.27
CA GLU A 252 -22.86 -18.45 -13.80
C GLU A 252 -23.91 -18.74 -12.73
N ASP A 253 -23.44 -19.10 -11.52
CA ASP A 253 -24.30 -19.39 -10.37
C ASP A 253 -24.56 -18.13 -9.52
N PRO A 254 -25.79 -17.96 -9.00
CA PRO A 254 -26.08 -16.96 -7.99
C PRO A 254 -25.21 -17.15 -6.74
N VAL A 255 -24.78 -16.04 -6.13
CA VAL A 255 -23.96 -16.06 -4.92
C VAL A 255 -24.80 -15.57 -3.75
N ARG A 256 -24.82 -16.36 -2.66
CA ARG A 256 -25.52 -15.95 -1.43
C ARG A 256 -24.73 -14.89 -0.68
N LEU A 257 -25.39 -13.78 -0.39
CA LEU A 257 -24.78 -12.61 0.28
C LEU A 257 -25.42 -12.35 1.64
N TYR A 258 -24.67 -11.68 2.50
CA TYR A 258 -25.12 -11.30 3.83
C TYR A 258 -24.72 -9.87 4.15
N ASP A 259 -25.64 -9.14 4.77
CA ASP A 259 -25.33 -7.92 5.50
C ASP A 259 -24.63 -8.23 6.80
N VAL A 260 -23.58 -7.49 7.12
CA VAL A 260 -22.95 -7.50 8.43
C VAL A 260 -23.47 -6.32 9.24
N ARG A 261 -24.07 -6.60 10.40
CA ARG A 261 -24.55 -5.55 11.31
C ARG A 261 -23.38 -4.98 12.10
N TRP A 262 -23.21 -3.67 12.02
CA TRP A 262 -22.13 -2.94 12.69
C TRP A 262 -22.64 -1.86 13.67
N ARG A 263 -23.95 -1.53 13.59
CA ARG A 263 -24.73 -0.75 14.55
C ARG A 263 -25.63 -1.69 15.35
N ASP A 264 -25.87 -1.34 16.61
CA ASP A 264 -26.79 -2.04 17.53
C ASP A 264 -28.26 -1.91 17.10
#